data_AF-A0A9C8H7R0-F1
#
_entry.id   AF-A0A9C8H7R0-F1
#
_cell.length_a   1.000
_cell.length_b   1.000
_cell.length_c   1.000
_cell.angle_alpha   90.00
_cell.angle_beta   90.00
_cell.angle_gamma   90.00
#
_symmetry.space_group_name_H-M   'P 1'
#
loop_
_entity.id
_entity.type
_entity.pdbx_description
1 polymer ?
#
loop_
_entity_poly.entity_id
_entity_poly.type
_entity_poly.pdbx_seq_one_letter_code
_entity_poly.pdbx_strand_id
1 'polypeptide(L)' 'DPQVIATGNIGCMMQIGSGTGVPVVHTVELLDWATGGPRPRALGADQGARP' A
#
# COMPACT_ATOMS: atom_id res chain seq x y z
N ASP A 1 -15.63 0.09 7.24
CA ASP A 1 -14.27 0.43 7.70
C ASP A 1 -13.28 0.51 6.55
N PRO A 2 -12.25 1.37 6.65
CA PRO A 2 -11.25 1.55 5.61
C PRO A 2 -10.44 0.27 5.40
N GLN A 3 -10.17 -0.03 4.12
CA GLN A 3 -9.44 -1.23 3.72
C GLN A 3 -7.94 -0.96 3.51
N VAL A 4 -7.56 0.28 3.24
CA VAL A 4 -6.17 0.71 2.99
C VAL A 4 -6.01 2.19 3.33
N ILE A 5 -4.82 2.60 3.77
CA ILE A 5 -4.42 3.99 3.97
C ILE A 5 -3.26 4.29 3.01
N ALA A 6 -3.38 5.34 2.20
CA ALA A 6 -2.33 5.79 1.29
C ALA A 6 -1.72 7.11 1.77
N THR A 7 -0.39 7.18 1.85
CA THR A 7 0.32 8.41 2.23
C THR A 7 1.67 8.51 1.52
N GLY A 8 2.18 9.73 1.33
CA GLY A 8 3.50 10.00 0.75
C GLY A 8 4.57 10.40 1.77
N ASN A 9 4.24 10.38 3.07
CA ASN A 9 5.16 10.80 4.13
C ASN A 9 5.61 9.60 4.97
N ILE A 10 6.91 9.30 4.96
CA ILE A 10 7.48 8.15 5.66
C ILE A 10 7.25 8.18 7.18
N GLY A 11 7.26 9.37 7.79
CA GLY A 11 6.93 9.55 9.20
C GLY A 11 5.48 9.17 9.49
N CYS A 12 4.54 9.62 8.64
CA CYS A 12 3.14 9.21 8.74
C CYS A 12 2.97 7.70 8.56
N MET A 13 3.67 7.08 7.61
CA MET A 13 3.60 5.62 7.40
C MET A 13 3.98 4.86 8.68
N MET A 14 5.07 5.27 9.33
CA MET A 14 5.52 4.65 10.59
C MET A 14 4.54 4.89 11.73
N GLN A 15 4.11 6.14 11.94
CA GLN A 15 3.24 6.50 13.05
C GLN A 15 1.85 5.86 12.93
N ILE A 16 1.24 5.96 11.74
CA ILE A 16 -0.09 5.37 11.48
C ILE A 16 0.01 3.86 11.51
N GLY A 17 1.01 3.26 10.82
CA GLY A 17 1.20 1.81 10.78
C GLY A 17 1.40 1.19 12.16
N SER A 18 1.96 1.93 13.12
CA SER A 18 2.09 1.47 14.51
C SER A 18 0.77 1.48 15.30
N GLY A 19 -0.22 2.26 14.86
CA GLY A 19 -1.49 2.48 15.56
C GLY A 19 -2.72 1.78 14.95
N THR A 20 -2.57 1.06 13.84
CA THR A 20 -3.69 0.35 13.19
C THR A 20 -3.28 -0.96 12.54
N GLY A 21 -4.22 -1.90 12.44
CA GLY A 21 -4.06 -3.12 11.63
C GLY A 21 -4.43 -2.93 10.15
N VAL A 22 -4.86 -1.72 9.75
CA VAL A 22 -5.18 -1.41 8.35
C VAL A 22 -3.87 -1.25 7.56
N PRO A 23 -3.72 -1.90 6.39
CA PRO A 23 -2.52 -1.75 5.56
C PRO A 23 -2.25 -0.28 5.17
N VAL A 24 -0.99 0.14 5.34
CA VAL A 24 -0.49 1.45 4.91
C VAL A 24 0.43 1.29 3.71
N VAL A 25 0.16 2.01 2.63
CA VAL A 25 0.92 1.96 1.37
C VAL A 25 1.41 3.35 0.98
N HIS A 26 2.50 3.43 0.22
CA HIS A 26 2.89 4.70 -0.39
C HIS A 26 1.90 5.07 -1.50
N THR A 27 1.52 6.35 -1.62
CA THR A 27 0.54 6.78 -2.65
C THR A 27 0.98 6.40 -4.07
N VAL A 28 2.28 6.48 -4.37
CA VAL A 28 2.81 6.07 -5.68
C VAL A 28 2.66 4.57 -5.93
N GLU A 29 2.88 3.70 -4.93
CA GLU A 29 2.71 2.25 -5.11
C GLU A 29 1.24 1.91 -5.39
N LEU A 30 0.30 2.60 -4.72
CA LEU A 30 -1.13 2.40 -4.94
C LEU A 30 -1.56 2.84 -6.35
N LEU A 31 -1.03 3.98 -6.81
CA LEU A 31 -1.30 4.47 -8.17
C LEU A 31 -0.66 3.57 -9.23
N ASP A 32 0.58 3.15 -9.03
CA ASP A 32 1.28 2.24 -9.93
C ASP A 32 0.47 0.95 -10.12
N TRP A 33 0.03 0.34 -9.02
CA TRP A 33 -0.86 -0.83 -9.05
C TRP A 33 -2.18 -0.57 -9.77
N ALA A 34 -2.84 0.56 -9.50
CA ALA A 34 -4.07 0.95 -10.19
C ALA A 34 -3.88 1.13 -11.70
N THR A 35 -2.65 1.43 -12.14
CA THR A 35 -2.27 1.57 -13.55
C THR A 35 -1.64 0.32 -14.17
N GLY A 36 -1.66 -0.82 -13.47
CA GLY A 36 -1.19 -2.11 -13.97
C GLY A 36 0.22 -2.52 -13.52
N GLY A 37 0.84 -1.75 -12.63
CA GLY A 37 2.06 -2.11 -11.91
C GLY A 37 1.84 -3.21 -10.85
N PRO A 38 2.91 -3.64 -10.15
CA PRO A 38 2.82 -4.66 -9.13
C PRO A 38 1.97 -4.22 -7.93
N ARG A 39 1.32 -5.19 -7.27
CA ARG A 39 0.61 -4.95 -6.01
C ARG A 39 1.57 -4.46 -4.92
N PRO A 40 1.21 -3.45 -4.12
CA PRO A 40 2.04 -3.00 -3.00
C PRO A 40 2.26 -4.13 -1.98
N ARG A 41 3.50 -4.27 -1.50
CA ARG A 41 3.89 -5.35 -0.57
C ARG A 41 3.00 -5.40 0.68
N ALA A 42 2.59 -4.25 1.20
CA ALA A 42 1.75 -4.18 2.40
C ALA A 42 0.34 -4.76 2.21
N LEU A 43 -0.12 -4.94 0.95
CA LEU A 43 -1.41 -5.57 0.64
C LEU A 43 -1.32 -7.10 0.48
N GLY A 44 -0.18 -7.71 0.82
CA GLY A 44 0.09 -9.13 0.63
C GLY A 44 0.64 -9.46 -0.76
N ALA A 45 1.00 -10.73 -0.98
CA ALA A 45 1.46 -11.20 -2.29
C ALA A 45 0.28 -11.28 -3.29
N ASP A 46 0.44 -10.71 -4.49
CA ASP A 46 -0.40 -11.03 -5.65
C ASP A 46 0.33 -11.97 -6.59
N GLN A 47 -0.35 -13.01 -7.05
CA GLN A 47 0.15 -14.04 -7.98
C GLN A 47 0.14 -13.57 -9.45
N GLY A 48 -0.04 -12.27 -9.68
CA GLY A 48 -0.32 -11.69 -11.00
C GLY A 48 0.81 -10.85 -11.55
N ALA A 49 2.04 -11.38 -11.60
CA ALA A 49 2.99 -10.87 -12.58
C ALA A 49 2.53 -11.37 -13.96
N ARG A 50 2.16 -10.43 -14.86
CA ARG A 50 2.15 -10.75 -16.30
C ARG A 50 3.57 -11.21 -16.68
N PRO A 51 3.71 -12.21 -17.57
CA PRO A 51 5.01 -12.71 -17.98
C PRO A 51 5.91 -11.61 -18.54
#